data_AF-A0A258I2P9-F1
#
_entry.id   AF-A0A258I2P9-F1
#
_cell.length_a   1.000
_cell.length_b   1.000
_cell.length_c   1.000
_cell.angle_alpha   90.00
_cell.angle_beta   90.00
_cell.angle_gamma   90.00
#
_symmetry.space_group_name_H-M   'P 1'
#
loop_
_entity.id
_entity.type
_entity.pdbx_description
1 polymer ?
#
loop_
_entity_poly.entity_id
_entity_poly.type
_entity_poly.pdbx_seq_one_letter_code
_entity_poly.pdbx_strand_id
1 'polypeptide(L)'
;MAGNTRAQLALAKLATPETMNVGGFSLSSAAFKQGQELDPCFTADEEDAVAPPLEWSAPPSEAAELVLIVEDPDAPGEEPFCHWLVWGLAPQKGQLLEGEVPPRVGKNSFGNSEWALPAPPHGDEAHEYVFQLFAIAVPMALMPGAGRAELLAAMEGHVIAAAMLSANYARAEDDGEEGEWDDVDIDSIDFDGN
;
A
#
# COMPACT_ATOMS: atom_id res chain seq x y z
N MET A 1 -3.11 -5.34 -29.44
CA MET A 1 -3.03 -3.87 -29.56
C MET A 1 -4.10 -3.25 -28.69
N ALA A 2 -3.81 -3.16 -27.40
CA ALA A 2 -4.31 -2.20 -26.42
C ALA A 2 -3.28 -2.34 -25.29
N GLY A 3 -2.22 -1.55 -25.32
CA GLY A 3 -1.30 -1.53 -24.19
C GLY A 3 -2.09 -0.91 -23.04
N ASN A 4 -2.38 -1.69 -22.00
CA ASN A 4 -2.90 -1.14 -20.74
C ASN A 4 -1.94 -0.01 -20.34
N THR A 5 -2.42 1.22 -20.43
CA THR A 5 -1.61 2.38 -20.10
C THR A 5 -1.69 2.51 -18.59
N ARG A 6 -0.71 1.93 -17.88
CA ARG A 6 -0.60 2.04 -16.43
C ARG A 6 -0.60 3.50 -16.03
N ALA A 7 -1.36 3.83 -15.00
CA ALA A 7 -1.49 5.21 -14.55
C ALA A 7 -0.16 5.74 -13.98
N GLN A 8 0.06 7.06 -14.08
CA GLN A 8 1.32 7.64 -13.64
C GLN A 8 1.37 7.81 -12.12
N LEU A 9 2.28 7.07 -11.50
CA LEU A 9 2.59 7.10 -10.07
C LEU A 9 3.14 8.45 -9.59
N ALA A 10 3.00 8.73 -8.30
CA ALA A 10 3.58 9.90 -7.64
C ALA A 10 5.10 9.98 -7.83
N LEU A 11 5.79 8.85 -7.75
CA LEU A 11 7.24 8.73 -7.90
C LEU A 11 7.69 9.21 -9.27
N ALA A 12 6.96 8.82 -10.32
CA ALA A 12 7.26 9.26 -11.69
C ALA A 12 6.97 10.75 -11.93
N LYS A 13 6.16 11.39 -11.09
CA LYS A 13 5.85 12.82 -11.15
C LYS A 13 6.84 13.67 -10.34
N LEU A 14 7.30 13.15 -9.19
CA LEU A 14 8.02 13.96 -8.19
C LEU A 14 9.51 13.63 -8.07
N ALA A 15 9.92 12.41 -8.40
CA ALA A 15 11.32 11.99 -8.27
C ALA A 15 12.03 12.02 -9.62
N THR A 16 13.34 12.27 -9.57
CA THR A 16 14.26 12.11 -10.69
C THR A 16 15.26 10.98 -10.40
N PRO A 17 15.96 10.43 -11.40
CA PRO A 17 17.00 9.42 -11.18
C PRO A 17 18.06 9.83 -10.15
N GLU A 18 18.37 11.12 -10.05
CA GLU A 18 19.33 11.68 -9.10
C GLU A 18 18.82 11.68 -7.66
N THR A 19 17.50 11.68 -7.46
CA THR A 19 16.87 11.61 -6.13
C THR A 19 16.58 10.19 -5.68
N MET A 20 16.68 9.19 -6.57
CA MET A 20 16.41 7.80 -6.22
C MET A 20 17.52 7.21 -5.34
N ASN A 21 17.12 6.67 -4.18
CA ASN A 21 17.98 5.96 -3.23
C ASN A 21 19.24 6.75 -2.80
N VAL A 22 19.15 8.09 -2.79
CA VAL A 22 20.27 8.97 -2.40
C VAL A 22 20.76 8.63 -1.01
N GLY A 23 22.08 8.54 -0.84
CA GLY A 23 22.70 8.27 0.47
C GLY A 23 22.38 6.88 1.03
N GLY A 24 21.88 5.94 0.21
CA GLY A 24 21.41 4.64 0.68
C GLY A 24 20.01 4.67 1.27
N PHE A 25 19.23 5.71 0.98
CA PHE A 25 17.82 5.77 1.35
C PHE A 25 17.06 4.61 0.70
N SER A 26 16.33 3.84 1.50
CA SER A 26 15.69 2.60 1.07
C SER A 26 14.43 2.32 1.88
N LEU A 27 13.48 1.63 1.26
CA LEU A 27 12.25 1.14 1.87
C LEU A 27 12.23 -0.39 1.77
N SER A 28 11.77 -1.05 2.83
CA SER A 28 11.64 -2.51 2.91
C SER A 28 10.45 -2.90 3.78
N SER A 29 10.04 -4.15 3.71
CA SER A 29 9.02 -4.74 4.59
C SER A 29 9.51 -6.08 5.11
N ALA A 30 9.14 -6.43 6.34
CA ALA A 30 9.34 -7.78 6.87
C ALA A 30 8.33 -8.79 6.30
N ALA A 31 7.19 -8.31 5.78
CA ALA A 31 6.12 -9.13 5.26
C ALA A 31 6.37 -9.60 3.81
N PHE A 32 7.05 -8.80 3.00
CA PHE A 32 7.30 -9.12 1.59
C PHE A 32 8.59 -8.49 1.06
N LYS A 33 9.08 -9.04 -0.06
CA LYS A 33 10.25 -8.52 -0.78
C LYS A 33 9.79 -7.79 -2.05
N GLN A 34 10.69 -6.98 -2.61
CA GLN A 34 10.48 -6.27 -3.87
C GLN A 34 9.88 -7.16 -4.97
N GLY A 35 8.68 -6.79 -5.44
CA GLY A 35 7.94 -7.45 -6.52
C GLY A 35 7.41 -8.85 -6.17
N GLN A 36 7.44 -9.26 -4.89
CA GLN A 36 6.84 -10.52 -4.46
C GLN A 36 5.36 -10.35 -4.13
N GLU A 37 4.71 -11.48 -3.89
CA GLU A 37 3.30 -11.53 -3.50
C GLU A 37 3.06 -10.83 -2.16
N LEU A 38 1.96 -10.07 -2.07
CA LEU A 38 1.46 -9.50 -0.83
C LEU A 38 0.61 -10.55 -0.12
N ASP A 39 0.88 -10.77 1.16
CA ASP A 39 0.11 -11.70 1.98
C ASP A 39 -1.36 -11.25 2.11
N PRO A 40 -2.36 -12.16 1.98
CA PRO A 40 -3.77 -11.85 2.17
C PRO A 40 -4.11 -11.14 3.49
N CYS A 41 -3.30 -11.29 4.54
CA CYS A 41 -3.46 -10.56 5.82
C CYS A 41 -3.45 -9.02 5.68
N PHE A 42 -3.04 -8.50 4.52
CA PHE A 42 -3.02 -7.06 4.24
C PHE A 42 -4.06 -6.62 3.20
N THR A 43 -4.93 -7.53 2.74
CA THR A 43 -5.89 -7.33 1.64
C THR A 43 -7.32 -7.47 2.13
N ALA A 44 -8.31 -7.13 1.30
CA ALA A 44 -9.72 -7.22 1.67
C ALA A 44 -10.25 -8.66 1.72
N ASP A 45 -9.40 -9.67 1.59
CA ASP A 45 -9.77 -11.08 1.68
C ASP A 45 -9.73 -11.58 3.14
N GLU A 46 -9.12 -10.80 4.04
CA GLU A 46 -9.05 -11.09 5.48
C GLU A 46 -9.81 -10.03 6.28
N GLU A 47 -10.58 -10.46 7.29
CA GLU A 47 -11.46 -9.56 8.06
C GLU A 47 -10.68 -8.57 8.95
N ASP A 48 -9.55 -9.01 9.50
CA ASP A 48 -8.69 -8.23 10.40
C ASP A 48 -7.52 -7.57 9.66
N ALA A 49 -7.65 -7.38 8.35
CA ALA A 49 -6.57 -6.88 7.52
C ALA A 49 -6.17 -5.44 7.84
N VAL A 50 -4.86 -5.20 7.87
CA VAL A 50 -4.25 -3.91 8.22
C VAL A 50 -3.14 -3.53 7.25
N ALA A 51 -2.59 -2.31 7.39
CA ALA A 51 -1.45 -1.89 6.60
C ALA A 51 -0.21 -2.76 6.94
N PRO A 52 0.59 -3.17 5.93
CA PRO A 52 1.75 -4.00 6.15
C PRO A 52 2.86 -3.26 6.91
N PRO A 53 3.74 -3.98 7.64
CA PRO A 53 4.87 -3.36 8.30
C PRO A 53 5.86 -2.80 7.27
N LEU A 54 6.39 -1.61 7.51
CA LEU A 54 7.34 -0.94 6.63
C LEU A 54 8.54 -0.46 7.46
N GLU A 55 9.74 -0.61 6.91
CA GLU A 55 10.99 -0.14 7.49
C GLU A 55 11.77 0.67 6.47
N TRP A 56 12.42 1.74 6.91
CA TRP A 56 13.24 2.57 6.04
C TRP A 56 14.55 2.97 6.68
N SER A 57 15.56 3.18 5.84
CA SER A 57 16.86 3.71 6.26
C SER A 57 16.79 5.22 6.50
N ALA A 58 17.83 5.79 7.11
CA ALA A 58 17.87 7.24 7.33
C ALA A 58 17.94 7.98 5.98
N PRO A 59 17.13 9.02 5.77
CA PRO A 59 17.22 9.88 4.58
C PRO A 59 18.49 10.75 4.63
N PRO A 60 18.79 11.50 3.55
CA PRO A 60 19.75 12.59 3.60
C PRO A 60 19.46 13.57 4.75
N SER A 61 20.52 14.13 5.34
CA SER A 61 20.45 14.99 6.52
C SER A 61 19.61 16.27 6.37
N GLU A 62 19.39 16.68 5.13
CA GLU A 62 18.63 17.84 4.72
C GLU A 62 17.11 17.60 4.76
N ALA A 63 16.67 16.35 4.99
CA ALA A 63 15.26 16.01 5.08
C ALA A 63 14.64 16.62 6.34
N ALA A 64 13.52 17.32 6.16
CA ALA A 64 12.70 17.83 7.24
C ALA A 64 11.61 16.84 7.66
N GLU A 65 11.11 16.04 6.71
CA GLU A 65 9.99 15.12 6.92
C GLU A 65 10.00 13.99 5.87
N LEU A 66 9.40 12.85 6.22
CA LEU A 66 9.14 11.76 5.29
C LEU A 66 7.63 11.67 4.96
N VAL A 67 7.36 11.29 3.71
CA VAL A 67 6.01 11.11 3.16
C VAL A 67 5.93 9.75 2.48
N LEU A 68 4.89 8.97 2.76
CA LEU A 68 4.61 7.67 2.15
C LEU A 68 3.33 7.76 1.33
N ILE A 69 3.41 7.31 0.08
CA ILE A 69 2.28 7.20 -0.84
C ILE A 69 2.22 5.76 -1.35
N VAL A 70 1.07 5.11 -1.22
CA VAL A 70 0.83 3.76 -1.74
C VAL A 70 -0.23 3.84 -2.83
N GLU A 71 0.12 3.33 -4.01
CA GLU A 71 -0.70 3.47 -5.22
C GLU A 71 -0.70 2.16 -6.03
N ASP A 72 -1.83 1.88 -6.66
CA ASP A 72 -2.03 0.83 -7.65
C ASP A 72 -2.24 1.49 -9.02
N PRO A 73 -1.27 1.37 -9.96
CA PRO A 73 -1.38 1.94 -11.30
C PRO A 73 -2.10 1.01 -12.30
N ASP A 74 -2.46 -0.21 -11.89
CA ASP A 74 -3.18 -1.19 -12.70
C ASP A 74 -4.70 -1.07 -12.54
N ALA A 75 -5.15 -0.47 -11.43
CA ALA A 75 -6.53 -0.11 -11.21
C ALA A 75 -7.13 0.73 -12.37
N PRO A 76 -8.41 0.52 -12.73
CA PRO A 76 -9.06 1.28 -13.78
C PRO A 76 -9.11 2.79 -13.48
N GLY A 77 -8.50 3.62 -14.33
CA GLY A 77 -8.56 5.07 -14.19
C GLY A 77 -7.47 5.80 -14.97
N GLU A 78 -7.60 7.13 -15.09
CA GLU A 78 -6.52 7.98 -15.60
C GLU A 78 -5.43 8.22 -14.54
N GLU A 79 -5.82 8.18 -13.27
CA GLU A 79 -4.92 8.28 -12.12
C GLU A 79 -4.83 6.93 -11.40
N PRO A 80 -3.67 6.62 -10.78
CA PRO A 80 -3.54 5.40 -10.01
C PRO A 80 -4.49 5.42 -8.81
N PHE A 81 -4.97 4.24 -8.42
CA PHE A 81 -5.77 4.11 -7.22
C PHE A 81 -4.89 4.30 -5.99
N CYS A 82 -5.24 5.28 -5.17
CA CYS A 82 -4.49 5.61 -3.98
C CYS A 82 -4.97 4.75 -2.81
N HIS A 83 -4.09 3.91 -2.29
CA HIS A 83 -4.35 3.07 -1.11
C HIS A 83 -4.04 3.78 0.19
N TRP A 84 -2.99 4.60 0.21
CA TRP A 84 -2.57 5.28 1.43
C TRP A 84 -1.76 6.54 1.17
N LEU A 85 -2.04 7.58 1.95
CA LEU A 85 -1.30 8.83 1.96
C LEU A 85 -0.91 9.15 3.39
N VAL A 86 0.39 9.18 3.66
CA VAL A 86 0.91 9.37 5.02
C VAL A 86 2.02 10.41 4.99
N TRP A 87 2.01 11.33 5.94
CA TRP A 87 3.09 12.31 6.13
C TRP A 87 3.25 12.66 7.60
N GLY A 88 4.28 13.44 7.94
CA GLY A 88 4.67 13.71 9.33
C GLY A 88 5.61 12.68 9.92
N LEU A 89 6.13 11.75 9.11
CA LEU A 89 7.12 10.78 9.55
C LEU A 89 8.46 11.47 9.80
N ALA A 90 9.13 11.14 10.89
CA ALA A 90 10.39 11.76 11.28
C ALA A 90 11.50 11.47 10.23
N PRO A 91 12.36 12.45 9.89
CA PRO A 91 13.43 12.30 8.89
C PRO A 91 14.65 11.52 9.42
N GLN A 92 14.40 10.31 9.91
CA GLN A 92 15.41 9.41 10.46
C GLN A 92 15.07 7.97 10.12
N LYS A 93 15.99 7.04 10.41
CA LYS A 93 15.69 5.60 10.35
C LYS A 93 14.46 5.32 11.21
N GLY A 94 13.49 4.60 10.66
CA GLY A 94 12.24 4.34 11.33
C GLY A 94 11.51 3.15 10.72
N GLN A 95 10.35 2.89 11.29
CA GLN A 95 9.44 1.85 10.85
C GLN A 95 8.01 2.27 11.16
N LEU A 96 7.07 1.71 10.41
CA LEU A 96 5.66 1.58 10.79
C LEU A 96 5.41 0.10 11.05
N LEU A 97 4.93 -0.20 12.25
CA LEU A 97 4.48 -1.55 12.57
C LEU A 97 3.19 -1.86 11.83
N GLU A 98 2.92 -3.15 11.71
CA GLU A 98 1.66 -3.66 11.18
C GLU A 98 0.46 -3.03 11.91
N GLY A 99 -0.46 -2.43 11.16
CA GLY A 99 -1.64 -1.74 11.69
C GLY A 99 -1.36 -0.49 12.54
N GLU A 100 -0.11 0.00 12.59
CA GLU A 100 0.22 1.21 13.33
C GLU A 100 -0.45 2.44 12.72
N VAL A 101 -1.05 3.29 13.57
CA VAL A 101 -1.68 4.53 13.14
C VAL A 101 -0.61 5.58 12.83
N PRO A 102 -0.49 6.07 11.59
CA PRO A 102 0.50 7.07 11.24
C PRO A 102 0.20 8.45 11.82
N PRO A 103 1.19 9.36 11.86
CA PRO A 103 1.03 10.68 12.47
C PRO A 103 0.00 11.56 11.75
N ARG A 104 -0.01 11.56 10.40
CA ARG A 104 -1.01 12.24 9.58
C ARG A 104 -1.34 11.40 8.37
N VAL A 105 -2.64 11.29 8.08
CA VAL A 105 -3.17 10.48 6.98
C VAL A 105 -4.06 11.35 6.09
N GLY A 106 -3.92 11.20 4.78
CA GLY A 106 -4.73 11.86 3.75
C GLY A 106 -5.97 11.06 3.38
N LYS A 107 -6.68 11.49 2.35
CA LYS A 107 -7.79 10.71 1.78
C LYS A 107 -7.27 9.76 0.71
N ASN A 108 -7.55 8.47 0.87
CA ASN A 108 -7.36 7.47 -0.17
C ASN A 108 -8.43 7.63 -1.27
N SER A 109 -8.41 6.77 -2.31
CA SER A 109 -9.36 6.83 -3.42
C SER A 109 -10.82 6.55 -3.02
N PHE A 110 -11.08 5.93 -1.86
CA PHE A 110 -12.44 5.82 -1.28
C PHE A 110 -12.89 7.08 -0.55
N GLY A 111 -12.01 8.06 -0.35
CA GLY A 111 -12.31 9.34 0.28
C GLY A 111 -12.25 9.34 1.82
N ASN A 112 -11.82 8.23 2.43
CA ASN A 112 -11.56 8.12 3.86
C ASN A 112 -10.05 8.15 4.15
N SER A 113 -9.66 8.22 5.43
CA SER A 113 -8.26 8.34 5.87
C SER A 113 -7.72 7.08 6.53
N GLU A 114 -7.97 5.95 5.88
CA GLU A 114 -7.54 4.62 6.31
C GLU A 114 -6.68 3.95 5.25
N TRP A 115 -6.07 2.82 5.60
CA TRP A 115 -5.47 1.91 4.63
C TRP A 115 -6.59 1.36 3.74
N ALA A 116 -6.60 1.73 2.45
CA ALA A 116 -7.54 1.11 1.51
C ALA A 116 -7.05 -0.31 1.24
N LEU A 117 -7.81 -1.30 1.64
CA LEU A 117 -7.44 -2.69 1.45
C LEU A 117 -7.34 -3.03 -0.05
N PRO A 118 -6.22 -3.62 -0.51
CA PRO A 118 -6.10 -4.27 -1.81
C PRO A 118 -7.28 -5.22 -2.07
N ALA A 119 -7.97 -5.01 -3.18
CA ALA A 119 -9.16 -5.77 -3.55
C ALA A 119 -9.29 -5.83 -5.08
N PRO A 120 -8.29 -6.37 -5.80
CA PRO A 120 -8.38 -6.46 -7.26
C PRO A 120 -9.56 -7.38 -7.63
N PRO A 121 -10.21 -7.18 -8.79
CA PRO A 121 -11.30 -8.05 -9.22
C PRO A 121 -10.86 -9.53 -9.29
N HIS A 122 -11.77 -10.46 -9.02
CA HIS A 122 -11.50 -11.89 -9.19
C HIS A 122 -11.20 -12.20 -10.65
N GLY A 123 -10.16 -13.00 -10.88
CA GLY A 123 -9.71 -13.39 -12.23
C GLY A 123 -8.99 -12.29 -13.01
N ASP A 124 -8.71 -11.13 -12.40
CA ASP A 124 -7.82 -10.12 -13.00
C ASP A 124 -6.34 -10.55 -12.90
N GLU A 125 -5.48 -9.96 -13.72
CA GLU A 125 -4.03 -10.12 -13.56
C GLU A 125 -3.60 -9.56 -12.19
N ALA A 126 -2.43 -9.98 -11.69
CA ALA A 126 -1.94 -9.45 -10.43
C ALA A 126 -1.68 -7.94 -10.54
N HIS A 127 -2.35 -7.16 -9.69
CA HIS A 127 -2.11 -5.73 -9.55
C HIS A 127 -0.83 -5.49 -8.77
N GLU A 128 -0.05 -4.48 -9.16
CA GLU A 128 1.13 -4.05 -8.41
C GLU A 128 0.77 -2.89 -7.47
N TYR A 129 1.07 -3.08 -6.19
CA TYR A 129 0.93 -2.07 -5.15
C TYR A 129 2.29 -1.44 -4.90
N VAL A 130 2.43 -0.16 -5.22
CA VAL A 130 3.70 0.56 -5.18
C VAL A 130 3.75 1.48 -3.98
N PHE A 131 4.59 1.12 -3.02
CA PHE A 131 4.90 1.88 -1.81
C PHE A 131 6.05 2.85 -2.12
N GLN A 132 5.78 4.13 -2.03
CA GLN A 132 6.66 5.20 -2.47
C GLN A 132 6.97 6.10 -1.28
N LEU A 133 8.22 6.06 -0.80
CA LEU A 133 8.67 6.87 0.33
C LEU A 133 9.52 8.03 -0.18
N PHE A 134 9.17 9.25 0.23
CA PHE A 134 9.83 10.48 -0.15
C PHE A 134 10.40 11.18 1.07
N ALA A 135 11.61 11.69 0.95
CA ALA A 135 12.18 12.64 1.87
C ALA A 135 12.04 14.05 1.29
N ILE A 136 11.40 14.95 2.04
CA ILE A 136 11.16 16.34 1.63
C ILE A 136 12.00 17.31 2.47
N ALA A 137 12.50 18.37 1.83
CA ALA A 137 13.35 19.38 2.46
C ALA A 137 12.58 20.40 3.32
N VAL A 138 11.25 20.36 3.28
CA VAL A 138 10.37 21.29 4.00
C VAL A 138 9.35 20.50 4.84
N PRO A 139 8.95 20.99 6.02
CA PRO A 139 7.90 20.35 6.80
C PRO A 139 6.56 20.44 6.07
N MET A 140 5.75 19.39 6.10
CA MET A 140 4.48 19.36 5.40
C MET A 140 3.46 20.25 6.13
N ALA A 141 2.93 21.25 5.43
CA ALA A 141 1.92 22.17 5.96
C ALA A 141 0.48 21.65 5.82
N LEU A 142 0.26 20.56 5.07
CA LEU A 142 -1.06 20.00 4.86
C LEU A 142 -1.66 19.39 6.14
N MET A 143 -2.93 19.68 6.34
CA MET A 143 -3.76 19.10 7.40
C MET A 143 -4.19 17.68 7.01
N PRO A 144 -4.33 16.75 7.97
CA PRO A 144 -4.89 15.42 7.72
C PRO A 144 -6.21 15.48 6.93
N GLY A 145 -6.44 14.48 6.07
CA GLY A 145 -7.60 14.40 5.18
C GLY A 145 -7.46 15.15 3.85
N ALA A 146 -6.29 15.73 3.54
CA ALA A 146 -5.97 16.22 2.19
C ALA A 146 -5.90 15.07 1.19
N GLY A 147 -6.31 15.33 -0.05
CA GLY A 147 -6.29 14.34 -1.13
C GLY A 147 -4.94 14.21 -1.82
N ARG A 148 -4.83 13.21 -2.70
CA ARG A 148 -3.63 12.94 -3.50
C ARG A 148 -3.11 14.17 -4.24
N ALA A 149 -3.97 14.86 -4.99
CA ALA A 149 -3.55 16.01 -5.81
C ALA A 149 -2.97 17.15 -4.97
N GLU A 150 -3.55 17.44 -3.81
CA GLU A 150 -3.06 18.45 -2.88
C GLU A 150 -1.70 18.06 -2.30
N LEU A 151 -1.53 16.78 -1.94
CA LEU A 151 -0.26 16.26 -1.44
C LEU A 151 0.85 16.36 -2.49
N LEU A 152 0.60 15.93 -3.73
CA LEU A 152 1.59 16.02 -4.80
C LEU A 152 1.99 17.48 -5.06
N ALA A 153 1.03 18.40 -5.11
CA ALA A 153 1.30 19.82 -5.28
C ALA A 153 2.13 20.41 -4.13
N ALA A 154 1.91 19.95 -2.89
CA ALA A 154 2.68 20.39 -1.73
C ALA A 154 4.12 19.81 -1.69
N MET A 155 4.37 18.69 -2.38
CA MET A 155 5.68 18.06 -2.46
C MET A 155 6.50 18.52 -3.67
N GLU A 156 5.87 19.12 -4.67
CA GLU A 156 6.51 19.54 -5.92
C GLU A 156 7.70 20.48 -5.65
N GLY A 157 8.87 20.12 -6.19
CA GLY A 157 10.11 20.88 -5.99
C GLY A 157 10.77 20.75 -4.62
N HIS A 158 10.21 19.92 -3.72
CA HIS A 158 10.72 19.73 -2.35
C HIS A 158 11.29 18.33 -2.08
N VAL A 159 11.11 17.37 -2.99
CA VAL A 159 11.67 16.02 -2.88
C VAL A 159 13.17 16.03 -3.08
N ILE A 160 13.91 15.51 -2.10
CA ILE A 160 15.38 15.42 -2.13
C ILE A 160 15.89 13.97 -2.14
N ALA A 161 15.06 13.02 -1.72
CA ALA A 161 15.31 11.60 -1.91
C ALA A 161 13.99 10.83 -2.05
N ALA A 162 14.02 9.73 -2.78
CA ALA A 162 12.90 8.81 -2.88
C ALA A 162 13.36 7.35 -2.85
N ALA A 163 12.53 6.48 -2.30
CA ALA A 163 12.70 5.03 -2.30
C ALA A 163 11.38 4.37 -2.66
N MET A 164 11.44 3.17 -3.24
CA MET A 164 10.28 2.44 -3.70
C MET A 164 10.37 0.98 -3.24
N LEU A 165 9.21 0.45 -2.86
CA LEU A 165 8.99 -0.98 -2.64
C LEU A 165 7.71 -1.36 -3.38
N SER A 166 7.65 -2.50 -4.06
CA SER A 166 6.39 -3.01 -4.64
C SER A 166 6.07 -4.42 -4.21
N ALA A 167 4.77 -4.73 -4.18
CA ALA A 167 4.21 -6.06 -3.97
C ALA A 167 3.11 -6.32 -5.00
N ASN A 168 2.87 -7.57 -5.35
CA ASN A 168 1.83 -7.96 -6.29
C ASN A 168 0.72 -8.74 -5.58
N TYR A 169 -0.52 -8.57 -6.00
CA TYR A 169 -1.63 -9.36 -5.48
C TYR A 169 -2.70 -9.60 -6.55
N ALA A 170 -3.17 -10.84 -6.63
CA ALA A 170 -4.30 -11.27 -7.45
C ALA A 170 -5.25 -12.05 -6.55
N ARG A 171 -6.56 -11.89 -6.76
CA ARG A 171 -7.54 -12.77 -6.13
C ARG A 171 -7.67 -14.05 -6.93
N ALA A 172 -7.78 -15.18 -6.21
CA ALA A 172 -8.14 -16.44 -6.83
C ALA A 172 -9.49 -16.31 -7.54
N GLU A 173 -9.66 -17.07 -8.63
CA GLU A 173 -10.97 -17.25 -9.23
C GLU A 173 -11.90 -17.83 -8.17
N ASP A 174 -13.08 -17.23 -8.01
CA ASP A 174 -14.15 -17.82 -7.21
C ASP A 174 -14.67 -19.03 -8.00
N ASP A 175 -14.16 -20.23 -7.68
CA ASP A 175 -14.56 -21.47 -8.35
C ASP A 175 -15.93 -21.98 -7.87
N GLY A 176 -16.58 -21.27 -6.95
CA GLY A 176 -17.94 -21.57 -6.51
C GLY A 176 -18.08 -22.93 -5.84
N GLU A 177 -16.98 -23.58 -5.43
CA GLU A 177 -17.06 -24.69 -4.50
C GLU A 177 -17.35 -24.13 -3.09
N GLU A 178 -18.57 -23.64 -2.91
CA GLU A 178 -19.24 -23.73 -1.62
C GLU A 178 -19.17 -25.21 -1.25
N GLY A 179 -18.21 -25.56 -0.39
CA GLY A 179 -18.02 -26.94 0.04
C GLY A 179 -19.37 -27.52 0.37
N GLU A 180 -19.75 -28.60 -0.31
CA GLU A 180 -20.81 -29.49 0.13
C GLU A 180 -20.45 -29.86 1.58
N TRP A 181 -21.00 -29.11 2.52
CA TRP A 181 -21.24 -29.63 3.85
C TRP A 181 -22.25 -30.72 3.57
N ASP A 182 -21.75 -31.94 3.30
CA ASP A 182 -22.53 -33.14 3.47
C ASP A 182 -23.18 -32.98 4.84
N ASP A 183 -24.49 -32.73 4.82
CA ASP A 183 -25.35 -32.84 5.97
C ASP A 183 -25.07 -34.21 6.55
N VAL A 184 -24.16 -34.28 7.53
CA VAL A 184 -24.03 -35.45 8.36
C VAL A 184 -25.31 -35.51 9.15
N ASP A 185 -26.27 -36.25 8.61
CA ASP A 185 -27.49 -36.66 9.27
C ASP A 185 -27.12 -37.13 10.69
N ILE A 186 -27.36 -36.27 11.68
CA ILE A 186 -27.07 -36.55 13.09
C ILE A 186 -28.01 -37.63 13.67
N ASP A 187 -28.86 -38.20 12.82
CA ASP A 187 -29.85 -39.22 13.16
C ASP A 187 -29.29 -40.65 13.14
N SER A 188 -28.01 -40.86 12.79
CA SER A 188 -27.37 -42.20 12.84
C SER A 188 -26.43 -42.42 14.03
N ILE A 189 -26.46 -41.57 15.08
CA ILE A 189 -25.84 -41.93 16.36
C ILE A 189 -26.78 -42.90 17.09
N ASP A 190 -26.60 -44.19 16.81
CA ASP A 190 -27.07 -45.24 17.69
C ASP A 190 -26.27 -45.16 19.00
N PHE A 191 -26.87 -44.50 20.00
CA PHE A 191 -26.44 -44.59 21.39
C PHE A 191 -26.81 -45.99 21.91
N ASP A 192 -26.01 -46.99 21.55
CA ASP A 192 -26.06 -48.31 22.19
C ASP A 192 -25.53 -48.17 23.62
N GLY A 193 -26.45 -47.83 24.52
CA GLY A 193 -26.23 -47.91 25.94
C GLY A 193 -26.04 -49.36 26.38
N ASN A 194 -24.81 -49.71 26.76
CA ASN A 194 -24.55 -50.78 27.73
C ASN A 194 -23.30 -50.50 28.57
#